data_AF-A0A8S3IR55-F1
#
_entry.id   AF-A0A8S3IR55-F1
#
_cell.length_a   1.000
_cell.length_b   1.000
_cell.length_c   1.000
_cell.angle_alpha   90.00
_cell.angle_beta   90.00
_cell.angle_gamma   90.00
#
_symmetry.space_group_name_H-M   'P 1'
#
loop_
_entity.id
_entity.type
_entity.pdbx_description
1 polymer ?
#
loop_
_entity_poly.entity_id
_entity_poly.type
_entity_poly.pdbx_seq_one_letter_code
_entity_poly.pdbx_strand_id
1 'polypeptide(L)'
;DNKEKTKLETKKANLKSVFDAEYDQSKDPDSGYLDELKKEVEIQTKLNRSEFENMPDDLRVLYEGYRPGMYVRCELTQIPCEFVNNFDARYVIVVGGMPVTESHTGYVQVRLKKHRWHKKILKSKDPLIISLGWRRFQTIPYYFMQDHNMRHRLLKYTPQHMYCHALFYGPITPQNTGFVAVQQTAGKTDFRVTATGVVLDLDKSTKIVKKLKLIGTPFKIFKKTAFIKVI
;
A
#
# COMPACT_ATOMS: atom_id res chain seq x y z
N ASP A 1 -39.86 -58.85 14.73
CA ASP A 1 -39.94 -58.48 13.31
C ASP A 1 -40.05 -56.96 13.06
N ASN A 2 -41.08 -56.24 13.52
CA ASN A 2 -41.19 -54.78 13.25
C ASN A 2 -40.14 -53.88 13.94
N LYS A 3 -39.64 -54.27 15.13
CA LYS A 3 -38.59 -53.51 15.86
C LYS A 3 -37.19 -53.64 15.23
N GLU A 4 -36.93 -54.69 14.46
CA GLU A 4 -35.63 -54.86 13.77
C GLU A 4 -35.62 -54.14 12.42
N LYS A 5 -36.75 -54.14 11.70
CA LYS A 5 -36.92 -53.37 10.47
C LYS A 5 -36.74 -51.86 10.70
N THR A 6 -37.37 -51.32 11.74
CA THR A 6 -37.24 -49.90 12.11
C THR A 6 -35.81 -49.52 12.53
N LYS A 7 -35.08 -50.39 13.24
CA LYS A 7 -33.65 -50.17 13.55
C LYS A 7 -32.74 -50.22 12.32
N LEU A 8 -33.07 -51.04 11.32
CA LEU A 8 -32.32 -51.10 10.06
C LEU A 8 -32.58 -49.86 9.21
N GLU A 9 -33.80 -49.33 9.21
CA GLU A 9 -34.17 -48.10 8.51
C GLU A 9 -33.47 -46.87 9.10
N THR A 10 -33.40 -46.73 10.42
CA THR A 10 -32.65 -45.62 11.04
C THR A 10 -31.15 -45.71 10.79
N LYS A 11 -30.58 -46.93 10.80
CA LYS A 11 -29.17 -47.13 10.40
C LYS A 11 -28.93 -46.76 8.93
N LYS A 12 -29.83 -47.14 8.02
CA LYS A 12 -29.74 -46.77 6.60
C LYS A 12 -29.89 -45.25 6.40
N ALA A 13 -30.77 -44.60 7.15
CA ALA A 13 -30.94 -43.15 7.10
C ALA A 13 -29.68 -42.42 7.58
N ASN A 14 -29.07 -42.89 8.68
CA ASN A 14 -27.82 -42.31 9.19
C ASN A 14 -26.62 -42.56 8.26
N LEU A 15 -26.51 -43.77 7.69
CA LEU A 15 -25.49 -44.07 6.69
C LEU A 15 -25.67 -43.23 5.44
N LYS A 16 -26.92 -42.99 5.03
CA LYS A 16 -27.24 -42.10 3.92
C LYS A 16 -26.90 -40.65 4.23
N SER A 17 -27.20 -40.13 5.42
CA SER A 17 -26.83 -38.75 5.77
C SER A 17 -25.33 -38.53 5.88
N VAL A 18 -24.58 -39.55 6.35
CA VAL A 18 -23.11 -39.49 6.38
C VAL A 18 -22.53 -39.57 4.96
N PHE A 19 -23.07 -40.45 4.11
CA PHE A 19 -22.66 -40.56 2.71
C PHE A 19 -22.98 -39.28 1.92
N ASP A 20 -24.19 -38.73 2.06
CA ASP A 20 -24.60 -37.50 1.37
C ASP A 20 -23.72 -36.31 1.83
N ALA A 21 -23.32 -36.25 3.11
CA ALA A 21 -22.40 -35.22 3.62
C ALA A 21 -20.96 -35.34 3.06
N GLU A 22 -20.42 -36.56 2.92
CA GLU A 22 -19.11 -36.80 2.29
C GLU A 22 -19.15 -36.57 0.76
N TYR A 23 -20.26 -36.94 0.13
CA TYR A 23 -20.41 -36.90 -1.33
C TYR A 23 -20.73 -35.48 -1.83
N ASP A 24 -21.50 -34.70 -1.08
CA ASP A 24 -21.78 -33.29 -1.42
C ASP A 24 -20.58 -32.38 -1.17
N GLN A 25 -19.66 -32.74 -0.26
CA GLN A 25 -18.37 -32.04 -0.11
C GLN A 25 -17.40 -32.30 -1.25
N SER A 26 -17.54 -33.44 -1.95
CA SER A 26 -16.64 -33.86 -3.04
C SER A 26 -17.17 -33.55 -4.44
N LYS A 27 -18.42 -33.08 -4.56
CA LYS A 27 -19.05 -32.67 -5.83
C LYS A 27 -19.00 -31.16 -6.06
N ASP A 28 -17.82 -30.66 -6.38
CA ASP A 28 -17.69 -29.57 -7.36
C ASP A 28 -16.33 -29.71 -8.07
N PRO A 29 -16.16 -30.68 -8.99
CA PRO A 29 -14.92 -30.86 -9.76
C PRO A 29 -14.59 -29.68 -10.70
N ASP A 30 -15.49 -28.70 -10.82
CA ASP A 30 -15.35 -27.48 -11.62
C ASP A 30 -15.25 -26.18 -10.77
N SER A 31 -15.40 -26.24 -9.43
CA SER A 31 -15.16 -25.04 -8.61
C SER A 31 -13.67 -24.95 -8.29
N GLY A 32 -12.96 -24.10 -9.03
CA GLY A 32 -11.57 -23.83 -8.70
C GLY A 32 -11.43 -23.29 -7.27
N TYR A 33 -10.25 -23.45 -6.67
CA TYR A 33 -9.90 -22.90 -5.33
C TYR A 33 -10.31 -21.43 -5.13
N LEU A 34 -10.28 -20.63 -6.20
CA LEU A 34 -10.71 -19.23 -6.17
C LEU A 34 -12.22 -19.07 -5.93
N ASP A 35 -13.04 -19.98 -6.43
CA ASP A 35 -14.48 -19.98 -6.20
C ASP A 35 -14.85 -20.47 -4.80
N GLU A 36 -14.07 -21.39 -4.22
CA GLU A 36 -14.18 -21.73 -2.80
C GLU A 36 -13.92 -20.53 -1.90
N LEU A 37 -12.83 -19.78 -2.13
CA LEU A 37 -12.52 -18.56 -1.38
C LEU A 37 -13.63 -17.50 -1.52
N LYS A 38 -14.23 -17.35 -2.71
CA LYS A 38 -15.38 -16.46 -2.90
C LYS A 38 -16.59 -16.95 -2.09
N LYS A 39 -16.89 -18.25 -2.14
CA LYS A 39 -17.99 -18.86 -1.37
C LYS A 39 -17.79 -18.60 0.13
N GLU A 40 -16.58 -18.76 0.66
CA GLU A 40 -16.27 -18.45 2.07
C GLU A 40 -16.51 -16.99 2.42
N VAL A 41 -16.02 -16.05 1.59
CA VAL A 41 -16.25 -14.61 1.79
C VAL A 41 -17.75 -14.28 1.72
N GLU A 42 -18.48 -14.90 0.81
CA GLU A 42 -19.92 -14.71 0.66
C GLU A 42 -20.70 -15.27 1.85
N ILE A 43 -20.33 -16.45 2.34
CA ILE A 43 -20.90 -17.07 3.55
C ILE A 43 -20.66 -16.15 4.76
N GLN A 44 -19.44 -15.67 4.95
CA GLN A 44 -19.12 -14.75 6.05
C GLN A 44 -19.91 -13.44 5.94
N THR A 45 -20.07 -12.90 4.72
CA THR A 45 -20.84 -11.68 4.47
C THR A 45 -22.34 -11.89 4.78
N LYS A 46 -22.89 -13.03 4.37
CA LYS A 46 -24.28 -13.41 4.67
C LYS A 46 -24.50 -13.57 6.17
N LEU A 47 -23.59 -14.23 6.87
CA LEU A 47 -23.64 -14.44 8.32
C LEU A 47 -23.61 -13.09 9.05
N ASN A 48 -22.64 -12.21 8.72
CA ASN A 48 -22.58 -10.88 9.30
C ASN A 48 -23.89 -10.12 9.09
N ARG A 49 -24.48 -10.20 7.89
CA ARG A 49 -25.76 -9.53 7.59
C ARG A 49 -26.92 -10.10 8.42
N SER A 50 -27.05 -11.43 8.51
CA SER A 50 -28.15 -12.08 9.23
C SER A 50 -28.13 -11.79 10.73
N GLU A 51 -26.94 -11.71 11.33
CA GLU A 51 -26.80 -11.37 12.76
C GLU A 51 -27.35 -9.96 13.09
N PHE A 52 -27.22 -9.01 12.17
CA PHE A 52 -27.67 -7.62 12.38
C PHE A 52 -29.07 -7.30 11.82
N GLU A 53 -29.77 -8.26 11.20
CA GLU A 53 -31.10 -8.03 10.62
C GLU A 53 -32.20 -7.87 11.68
N ASN A 54 -32.08 -8.54 12.82
CA ASN A 54 -33.08 -8.52 13.88
C ASN A 54 -32.86 -7.42 14.93
N MET A 55 -31.78 -6.65 14.81
CA MET A 55 -31.47 -5.56 15.74
C MET A 55 -32.11 -4.23 15.27
N PRO A 56 -32.57 -3.38 16.21
CA PRO A 56 -33.02 -2.02 15.87
C PRO A 56 -31.87 -1.20 15.29
N ASP A 57 -32.20 -0.26 14.39
CA ASP A 57 -31.20 0.50 13.61
C ASP A 57 -30.26 1.33 14.50
N ASP A 58 -30.73 1.88 15.62
CA ASP A 58 -29.90 2.63 16.57
C ASP A 58 -28.75 1.80 17.17
N LEU A 59 -29.06 0.57 17.60
CA LEU A 59 -28.06 -0.36 18.12
C LEU A 59 -27.11 -0.81 17.00
N ARG A 60 -27.65 -1.00 15.80
CA ARG A 60 -26.86 -1.39 14.64
C ARG A 60 -25.84 -0.34 14.24
N VAL A 61 -26.22 0.94 14.21
CA VAL A 61 -25.29 2.05 13.93
C VAL A 61 -24.19 2.15 14.99
N LEU A 62 -24.50 1.83 16.26
CA LEU A 62 -23.51 1.85 17.33
C LEU A 62 -22.42 0.76 17.17
N TYR A 63 -22.79 -0.44 16.69
CA TYR A 63 -21.86 -1.57 16.52
C TYR A 63 -21.16 -1.59 15.15
N GLU A 64 -21.92 -1.44 14.06
CA GLU A 64 -21.41 -1.53 12.68
C GLU A 64 -20.86 -0.17 12.19
N GLY A 65 -21.34 0.93 12.76
CA GLY A 65 -21.13 2.28 12.25
C GLY A 65 -22.14 2.65 11.16
N TYR A 66 -21.88 3.75 10.47
CA TYR A 66 -22.71 4.21 9.34
C TYR A 66 -22.42 3.38 8.09
N ARG A 67 -23.46 2.74 7.54
CA ARG A 67 -23.35 1.86 6.37
C ARG A 67 -23.20 2.66 5.06
N PRO A 68 -22.54 2.08 4.04
CA PRO A 68 -22.50 2.68 2.70
C PRO A 68 -23.91 2.92 2.14
N GLY A 69 -24.14 4.11 1.58
CA GLY A 69 -25.41 4.50 0.97
C GLY A 69 -26.35 5.33 1.86
N MET A 70 -26.04 5.46 3.16
CA MET A 70 -26.78 6.35 4.05
C MET A 70 -26.40 7.82 3.82
N TYR A 71 -27.40 8.71 3.80
CA TYR A 71 -27.16 10.15 3.77
C TYR A 71 -26.83 10.64 5.18
N VAL A 72 -25.62 11.16 5.37
CA VAL A 72 -25.11 11.61 6.66
C VAL A 72 -24.76 13.10 6.64
N ARG A 73 -24.95 13.77 7.77
CA ARG A 73 -24.47 15.13 8.01
C ARG A 73 -23.25 15.07 8.91
N CYS A 74 -22.10 15.51 8.39
CA CYS A 74 -20.87 15.61 9.16
C CYS A 74 -20.61 17.07 9.57
N GLU A 75 -20.46 17.32 10.86
CA GLU A 75 -20.03 18.61 11.39
C GLU A 75 -18.55 18.53 11.78
N LEU A 76 -17.74 19.43 11.22
CA LEU A 76 -16.30 19.47 11.44
C LEU A 76 -15.96 20.77 12.17
N THR A 77 -15.37 20.64 13.35
CA THR A 77 -14.87 21.78 14.12
C THR A 77 -13.49 22.21 13.66
N GLN A 78 -13.13 23.49 13.83
CA GLN A 78 -11.80 24.04 13.56
C GLN A 78 -11.35 23.99 12.08
N ILE A 79 -12.27 24.24 11.15
CA ILE A 79 -11.90 24.42 9.73
C ILE A 79 -11.28 25.82 9.53
N PRO A 80 -10.17 25.95 8.76
CA PRO A 80 -9.61 27.25 8.40
C PRO A 80 -10.61 28.15 7.67
N CYS A 81 -10.65 29.44 7.99
CA CYS A 81 -11.61 30.38 7.40
C CYS A 81 -11.40 30.57 5.89
N GLU A 82 -10.16 30.37 5.41
CA GLU A 82 -9.80 30.44 4.00
C GLU A 82 -10.52 29.39 3.16
N PHE A 83 -10.85 28.23 3.75
CA PHE A 83 -11.60 27.18 3.06
C PHE A 83 -13.05 27.61 2.79
N VAL A 84 -13.66 28.31 3.75
CA VAL A 84 -15.04 28.81 3.61
C VAL A 84 -15.07 29.99 2.64
N ASN A 85 -14.14 30.93 2.79
CA ASN A 85 -14.09 32.15 1.98
C ASN A 85 -13.78 31.89 0.50
N ASN A 86 -12.94 30.89 0.21
CA ASN A 86 -12.54 30.54 -1.16
C ASN A 86 -13.24 29.27 -1.67
N PHE A 87 -14.41 28.92 -1.10
CA PHE A 87 -15.15 27.75 -1.52
C PHE A 87 -15.67 27.92 -2.95
N ASP A 88 -15.31 26.96 -3.82
CA ASP A 88 -15.76 26.91 -5.21
C ASP A 88 -16.39 25.54 -5.47
N ALA A 89 -17.68 25.53 -5.79
CA ALA A 89 -18.48 24.33 -6.02
C ALA A 89 -17.99 23.47 -7.21
N ARG A 90 -17.11 24.00 -8.07
CA ARG A 90 -16.47 23.23 -9.16
C ARG A 90 -15.44 22.22 -8.64
N TYR A 91 -14.90 22.44 -7.44
CA TYR A 91 -13.95 21.53 -6.82
C TYR A 91 -14.67 20.56 -5.87
N VAL A 92 -14.54 19.26 -6.14
CA VAL A 92 -15.16 18.21 -5.32
C VAL A 92 -14.42 18.08 -3.99
N ILE A 93 -15.18 18.07 -2.90
CA ILE A 93 -14.68 17.74 -1.57
C ILE A 93 -14.86 16.24 -1.35
N VAL A 94 -13.76 15.55 -1.07
CA VAL A 94 -13.75 14.12 -0.73
C VAL A 94 -13.28 13.99 0.71
N VAL A 95 -14.06 13.29 1.54
CA VAL A 95 -13.73 12.99 2.93
C VAL A 95 -13.41 11.50 3.03
N GLY A 96 -12.23 11.18 3.55
CA GLY A 96 -11.76 9.80 3.74
C GLY A 96 -11.41 9.53 5.19
N GLY A 97 -11.78 8.36 5.69
CA GLY A 97 -11.36 7.87 7.00
C GLY A 97 -9.88 7.48 6.98
N MET A 98 -9.10 8.01 7.93
CA MET A 98 -7.69 7.70 8.07
C MET A 98 -7.50 6.60 9.13
N PRO A 99 -6.84 5.47 8.82
CA PRO A 99 -6.53 4.48 9.84
C PRO A 99 -5.45 5.03 10.79
N VAL A 100 -5.43 4.53 12.04
CA VAL A 100 -4.50 4.98 13.08
C VAL A 100 -3.03 4.82 12.66
N THR A 101 -2.74 3.79 11.86
CA THR A 101 -1.42 3.53 11.27
C THR A 101 -0.96 4.67 10.36
N GLU A 102 -1.88 5.27 9.62
CA GLU A 102 -1.60 6.35 8.68
C GLU A 102 -1.57 7.74 9.31
N SER A 103 -1.92 7.87 10.59
CA SER A 103 -1.85 9.16 11.30
C SER A 103 -0.41 9.59 11.62
N HIS A 104 0.53 8.64 11.65
CA HIS A 104 1.91 8.89 12.03
C HIS A 104 2.77 9.30 10.83
N THR A 105 3.77 10.15 11.07
CA THR A 105 4.78 10.54 10.08
C THR A 105 6.12 9.90 10.38
N GLY A 106 6.81 9.42 9.34
CA GLY A 106 8.09 8.75 9.46
C GLY A 106 8.83 8.69 8.14
N TYR A 107 9.92 7.94 8.12
CA TYR A 107 10.60 7.60 6.88
C TYR A 107 9.85 6.47 6.19
N VAL A 108 9.55 6.66 4.91
CA VAL A 108 8.87 5.66 4.08
C VAL A 108 9.84 5.18 3.02
N GLN A 109 10.12 3.87 3.03
CA GLN A 109 10.90 3.24 1.99
C GLN A 109 9.97 2.82 0.86
N VAL A 110 10.25 3.31 -0.34
CA VAL A 110 9.46 3.04 -1.53
C VAL A 110 10.32 2.43 -2.62
N ARG A 111 9.68 1.67 -3.51
CA ARG A 111 10.22 1.31 -4.82
C ARG A 111 9.56 2.20 -5.86
N LEU A 112 10.33 2.96 -6.62
CA LEU A 112 9.78 3.80 -7.67
C LEU A 112 10.51 3.60 -8.99
N LYS A 113 9.83 4.00 -10.06
CA LYS A 113 10.37 4.08 -11.41
C LYS A 113 9.94 5.40 -12.01
N LYS A 114 10.87 6.01 -12.75
CA LYS A 114 10.55 7.18 -13.57
C LYS A 114 9.48 6.79 -14.59
N HIS A 115 8.45 7.61 -14.73
CA HIS A 115 7.40 7.36 -15.72
C HIS A 115 7.98 7.37 -17.14
N ARG A 116 7.53 6.44 -17.99
CA ARG A 116 8.07 6.23 -19.35
C ARG A 116 8.01 7.50 -20.20
N TRP A 117 6.90 8.23 -20.12
CA TRP A 117 6.66 9.44 -20.91
C TRP A 117 7.22 10.73 -20.29
N HIS A 118 7.77 10.66 -19.08
CA HIS A 118 8.38 11.83 -18.45
C HIS A 118 9.80 12.05 -19.01
N LYS A 119 10.07 13.22 -19.59
CA LYS A 119 11.32 13.49 -20.33
C LYS A 119 12.56 13.56 -19.43
N LYS A 120 12.46 14.20 -18.26
CA LYS A 120 13.60 14.48 -17.36
C LYS A 120 13.83 13.34 -16.38
N ILE A 121 15.09 13.09 -16.01
CA ILE A 121 15.44 12.17 -14.90
C ILE A 121 15.27 12.89 -13.57
N LEU A 122 14.90 12.16 -12.53
CA LEU A 122 14.71 12.72 -11.20
C LEU A 122 16.04 12.70 -10.44
N LYS A 123 16.31 13.79 -9.72
CA LYS A 123 17.53 13.97 -8.94
C LYS A 123 17.24 13.82 -7.46
N SER A 124 18.14 13.16 -6.75
CA SER A 124 18.05 13.03 -5.29
C SER A 124 18.14 14.41 -4.65
N LYS A 125 17.33 14.64 -3.61
CA LYS A 125 17.16 15.92 -2.92
C LYS A 125 16.39 17.01 -3.68
N ASP A 126 15.78 16.70 -4.82
CA ASP A 126 14.87 17.64 -5.46
C ASP A 126 13.44 17.43 -4.93
N PRO A 127 12.65 18.50 -4.69
CA PRO A 127 11.29 18.37 -4.18
C PRO A 127 10.38 17.65 -5.16
N LEU A 128 9.52 16.78 -4.63
CA LEU A 128 8.59 15.96 -5.39
C LEU A 128 7.23 15.93 -4.68
N ILE A 129 6.16 16.21 -5.41
CA ILE A 129 4.80 16.11 -4.90
C ILE A 129 4.36 14.65 -5.07
N ILE A 130 4.00 14.01 -3.96
CA ILE A 130 3.58 12.62 -3.92
C ILE A 130 2.10 12.57 -3.57
N SER A 131 1.34 11.83 -4.36
CA SER A 131 -0.04 11.43 -4.07
C SER A 131 -0.02 9.99 -3.58
N LEU A 132 -0.26 9.80 -2.28
CA LEU A 132 -0.13 8.52 -1.59
C LEU A 132 -1.25 8.41 -0.56
N GLY A 133 -2.10 7.40 -0.73
CA GLY A 133 -3.39 7.32 -0.04
C GLY A 133 -4.27 8.55 -0.30
N TRP A 134 -4.88 9.08 0.76
CA TRP A 134 -5.69 10.30 0.71
C TRP A 134 -4.87 11.60 0.68
N ARG A 135 -3.55 11.52 0.90
CA ARG A 135 -2.70 12.70 1.09
C ARG A 135 -1.91 13.03 -0.16
N ARG A 136 -1.87 14.33 -0.46
CA ARG A 136 -0.98 14.93 -1.45
C ARG A 136 -0.04 15.86 -0.72
N PHE A 137 1.25 15.56 -0.74
CA PHE A 137 2.24 16.33 0.00
C PHE A 137 3.54 16.43 -0.79
N GLN A 138 4.29 17.49 -0.54
CA GLN A 138 5.61 17.68 -1.12
C GLN A 138 6.67 17.14 -0.16
N THR A 139 7.59 16.33 -0.67
CA THR A 139 8.71 15.79 0.10
C THR A 139 9.98 15.78 -0.73
N ILE A 140 11.11 15.48 -0.09
CA ILE A 140 12.45 15.49 -0.68
C ILE A 140 13.00 14.05 -0.65
N PRO A 141 12.86 13.28 -1.75
CA PRO A 141 13.32 11.90 -1.80
C PRO A 141 14.83 11.75 -1.99
N TYR A 142 15.36 10.71 -1.37
CA TYR A 142 16.69 10.16 -1.64
C TYR A 142 16.58 8.88 -2.44
N TYR A 143 17.17 8.82 -3.62
CA TYR A 143 17.20 7.60 -4.44
C TYR A 143 18.40 6.73 -4.09
N PHE A 144 18.19 5.42 -3.97
CA PHE A 144 19.25 4.45 -3.69
C PHE A 144 18.99 3.10 -4.38
N MET A 145 20.05 2.30 -4.50
CA MET A 145 19.96 0.90 -4.96
C MET A 145 20.78 0.01 -4.02
N GLN A 146 20.33 -1.24 -3.87
CA GLN A 146 21.06 -2.26 -3.13
C GLN A 146 22.18 -2.79 -4.02
N ASP A 147 23.43 -2.62 -3.58
CA ASP A 147 24.59 -3.24 -4.24
C ASP A 147 24.68 -4.74 -3.88
N HIS A 148 25.52 -5.49 -4.60
CA HIS A 148 25.78 -6.93 -4.34
C HIS A 148 26.20 -7.24 -2.89
N ASN A 149 26.82 -6.26 -2.21
CA ASN A 149 27.26 -6.40 -0.82
C ASN A 149 26.14 -6.10 0.20
N MET A 150 24.87 -6.14 -0.21
CA MET A 150 23.68 -5.83 0.61
C MET A 150 23.66 -4.41 1.21
N ARG A 151 24.46 -3.48 0.66
CA ARG A 151 24.50 -2.08 1.11
C ARG A 151 23.58 -1.21 0.27
N HIS A 152 22.83 -0.33 0.92
CA HIS A 152 22.01 0.68 0.23
C HIS A 152 22.87 1.86 -0.21
N ARG A 153 23.29 1.87 -1.49
CA ARG A 153 24.10 2.93 -2.05
C ARG A 153 23.24 4.04 -2.63
N LEU A 154 23.52 5.27 -2.19
CA LEU A 154 22.86 6.48 -2.70
C LEU A 154 23.16 6.71 -4.19
N LEU A 155 22.11 7.02 -4.94
CA LEU A 155 22.16 7.49 -6.32
C LEU A 155 22.00 9.01 -6.38
N LYS A 156 22.67 9.64 -7.35
CA LYS A 156 22.44 11.06 -7.64
C LYS A 156 21.16 11.28 -8.44
N TYR A 157 20.83 10.33 -9.32
CA TYR A 157 19.67 10.38 -10.20
C TYR A 157 18.97 9.01 -10.27
N THR A 158 17.69 9.03 -10.59
CA THR A 158 16.93 7.80 -10.89
C THR A 158 17.43 7.16 -12.20
N PRO A 159 17.54 5.83 -12.26
CA PRO A 159 17.78 5.14 -13.53
C PRO A 159 16.59 5.32 -14.49
N GLN A 160 16.87 5.41 -15.80
CA GLN A 160 15.87 5.80 -16.80
C GLN A 160 14.73 4.78 -16.99
N HIS A 161 15.06 3.48 -17.00
CA HIS A 161 14.12 2.40 -17.32
C HIS A 161 14.04 1.32 -16.24
N MET A 162 14.65 1.56 -15.09
CA MET A 162 14.75 0.61 -13.97
C MET A 162 14.03 1.16 -12.74
N TYR A 163 13.63 0.24 -11.85
CA TYR A 163 13.20 0.63 -10.51
C TYR A 163 14.41 0.96 -9.64
N CYS A 164 14.29 1.99 -8.81
CA CYS A 164 15.19 2.22 -7.69
C CYS A 164 14.38 2.30 -6.40
N HIS A 165 15.08 2.21 -5.27
CA HIS A 165 14.47 2.53 -4.00
C HIS A 165 14.53 4.05 -3.79
N ALA A 166 13.55 4.59 -3.06
CA ALA A 166 13.70 5.89 -2.42
C ALA A 166 13.32 5.85 -0.96
N LEU A 167 13.87 6.82 -0.27
CA LEU A 167 13.51 7.17 1.09
C LEU A 167 13.04 8.61 1.10
N PHE A 168 11.89 8.86 1.69
CA PHE A 168 11.43 10.22 1.97
C PHE A 168 10.74 10.27 3.34
N TYR A 169 10.60 11.47 3.87
CA TYR A 169 9.85 11.71 5.10
C TYR A 169 8.40 12.07 4.74
N GLY A 170 7.43 11.40 5.36
CA GLY A 170 6.01 11.57 5.04
C GLY A 170 5.09 10.73 5.95
N PRO A 171 3.78 10.75 5.70
CA PRO A 171 2.82 9.86 6.38
C PRO A 171 3.18 8.39 6.13
N ILE A 172 3.20 7.60 7.20
CA ILE A 172 3.41 6.15 7.15
C ILE A 172 2.17 5.54 6.49
N THR A 173 2.34 4.71 5.47
CA THR A 173 1.20 4.04 4.81
C THR A 173 1.46 2.57 4.59
N PRO A 174 0.41 1.73 4.56
CA PRO A 174 0.57 0.29 4.45
C PRO A 174 1.50 -0.12 3.30
N GLN A 175 2.26 -1.19 3.54
CA GLN A 175 3.11 -1.79 2.52
C GLN A 175 2.28 -2.20 1.30
N ASN A 176 2.90 -2.27 0.13
CA ASN A 176 2.25 -2.54 -1.16
C ASN A 176 1.23 -1.49 -1.63
N THR A 177 1.10 -0.36 -0.94
CA THR A 177 0.29 0.77 -1.42
C THR A 177 0.96 1.43 -2.62
N GLY A 178 0.22 1.56 -3.73
CA GLY A 178 0.68 2.29 -4.91
C GLY A 178 0.64 3.80 -4.70
N PHE A 179 1.58 4.52 -5.30
CA PHE A 179 1.58 5.98 -5.31
C PHE A 179 2.03 6.55 -6.65
N VAL A 180 1.67 7.80 -6.87
CA VAL A 180 2.04 8.58 -8.05
C VAL A 180 2.77 9.84 -7.61
N ALA A 181 3.81 10.21 -8.35
CA ALA A 181 4.56 11.42 -8.12
C ALA A 181 4.46 12.40 -9.29
N VAL A 182 4.45 13.69 -8.94
CA VAL A 182 4.35 14.83 -9.86
C VAL A 182 5.34 15.89 -9.40
N GLN A 183 5.95 16.62 -10.35
CA GLN A 183 6.90 17.68 -10.02
C GLN A 183 6.22 19.05 -9.93
N GLN A 184 5.25 19.31 -10.81
CA GLN A 184 4.52 20.58 -10.87
C GLN A 184 3.03 20.29 -11.11
N THR A 185 2.18 20.89 -10.26
CA THR A 185 0.73 20.79 -10.40
C THR A 185 0.17 21.87 -11.34
N ALA A 186 0.83 23.02 -11.42
CA ALA A 186 0.44 24.15 -12.24
C ALA A 186 1.33 24.29 -13.48
N GLY A 187 0.78 24.86 -14.56
CA GLY A 187 1.50 25.18 -15.79
C GLY A 187 1.32 24.18 -16.94
N LYS A 188 1.78 24.57 -18.12
CA LYS A 188 1.70 23.78 -19.36
C LYS A 188 2.96 22.92 -19.47
N THR A 189 2.82 21.64 -19.13
CA THR A 189 3.86 20.62 -19.31
C THR A 189 3.24 19.45 -20.10
N ASP A 190 4.01 18.87 -21.02
CA ASP A 190 3.51 17.77 -21.87
C ASP A 190 2.99 16.60 -21.04
N PHE A 191 3.81 16.10 -20.10
CA PHE A 191 3.47 14.97 -19.24
C PHE A 191 3.88 15.24 -17.79
N ARG A 192 2.88 15.34 -16.90
CA ARG A 192 3.04 15.79 -15.51
C ARG A 192 3.48 14.69 -14.55
N VAL A 193 3.02 13.46 -14.75
CA VAL A 193 3.37 12.34 -13.86
C VAL A 193 4.84 12.01 -14.07
N THR A 194 5.64 12.14 -13.02
CA THR A 194 7.09 12.00 -13.09
C THR A 194 7.56 10.60 -12.70
N ALA A 195 6.93 10.02 -11.69
CA ALA A 195 7.27 8.69 -11.20
C ALA A 195 6.02 7.95 -10.75
N THR A 196 6.10 6.63 -10.80
CA THR A 196 5.14 5.72 -10.16
C THR A 196 5.91 4.78 -9.25
N GLY A 197 5.26 4.32 -8.19
CA GLY A 197 5.92 3.44 -7.24
C GLY A 197 4.96 2.75 -6.29
N VAL A 198 5.55 1.95 -5.44
CA VAL A 198 4.87 1.16 -4.42
C VAL A 198 5.65 1.30 -3.11
N VAL A 199 4.94 1.38 -1.99
CA VAL A 199 5.53 1.38 -0.65
C VAL A 199 6.05 -0.01 -0.33
N LEU A 200 7.32 -0.11 0.09
CA LEU A 200 7.93 -1.38 0.45
C LEU A 200 7.87 -1.61 1.94
N ASP A 201 8.43 -0.67 2.71
CA ASP A 201 8.65 -0.87 4.13
C ASP A 201 8.50 0.44 4.91
N LEU A 202 8.15 0.28 6.19
CA LEU A 202 7.81 1.31 7.15
C LEU A 202 8.83 1.30 8.29
N ASP A 203 10.12 1.31 7.94
CA ASP A 203 11.19 1.35 8.93
C ASP A 203 11.50 2.81 9.33
N LYS A 204 11.65 3.03 10.63
CA LYS A 204 12.02 4.33 11.22
C LYS A 204 13.45 4.73 10.83
N SER A 205 14.33 3.79 10.47
CA SER A 205 15.71 4.10 10.12
C SER A 205 16.28 3.23 9.00
N THR A 206 16.66 3.84 7.89
CA THR A 206 17.39 3.15 6.80
C THR A 206 18.80 3.71 6.64
N LYS A 207 19.80 2.82 6.69
CA LYS A 207 21.21 3.18 6.51
C LYS A 207 21.55 3.32 5.02
N ILE A 208 21.49 4.56 4.51
CA ILE A 208 21.89 4.88 3.14
C ILE A 208 23.34 5.38 3.15
N VAL A 209 24.22 4.74 2.39
CA VAL A 209 25.64 5.10 2.29
C VAL A 209 25.95 5.77 0.95
N LYS A 210 26.84 6.76 0.96
CA LYS A 210 27.38 7.39 -0.26
C LYS A 210 28.85 7.05 -0.38
N LYS A 211 29.26 6.56 -1.55
CA LYS A 211 30.67 6.26 -1.82
C LYS A 211 31.48 7.56 -1.84
N LEU A 212 32.50 7.63 -0.99
CA LEU A 212 33.56 8.63 -1.02
C LEU A 212 34.86 7.91 -1.39
N LYS A 213 35.61 8.47 -2.34
CA LYS A 213 36.93 7.94 -2.73
C LYS A 213 37.97 8.92 -2.24
N LEU A 214 38.93 8.42 -1.47
CA LEU A 214 40.16 9.16 -1.16
C LEU A 214 41.09 9.01 -2.36
N ILE A 215 41.58 10.14 -2.86
CA ILE A 215 42.48 10.19 -4.02
C ILE A 215 43.80 10.72 -3.49
N GLY A 216 44.88 10.02 -3.79
CA GLY A 216 46.23 10.45 -3.48
C GLY A 216 47.10 10.32 -4.72
N THR A 217 48.15 11.13 -4.79
CA THR A 217 49.13 11.08 -5.87
C THR A 217 50.42 10.45 -5.36
N PRO A 218 51.04 9.50 -6.09
CA PRO A 218 52.31 8.92 -5.69
C PRO A 218 53.40 10.01 -5.71
N PHE A 219 54.15 10.13 -4.62
CA PHE A 219 55.28 11.07 -4.49
C PHE A 219 56.61 10.37 -4.75
N LYS A 220 56.80 9.14 -4.26
CA LYS A 220 58.05 8.38 -4.43
C LYS A 220 57.73 6.91 -4.66
N ILE A 221 58.23 6.35 -5.76
CA ILE A 221 57.91 5.00 -6.23
C ILE A 221 59.17 4.13 -6.15
N PHE A 222 59.03 2.94 -5.59
CA PHE A 222 60.02 1.86 -5.57
C PHE A 222 59.45 0.63 -6.30
N LYS A 223 60.19 -0.49 -6.34
CA LYS A 223 59.79 -1.70 -7.10
C LYS A 223 58.40 -2.26 -6.74
N LYS A 224 58.03 -2.31 -5.46
CA LYS A 224 56.74 -2.84 -4.97
C LYS A 224 56.04 -1.94 -3.94
N THR A 225 56.61 -0.77 -3.66
CA THR A 225 56.10 0.16 -2.64
C THR A 225 56.11 1.58 -3.19
N ALA A 226 55.16 2.40 -2.77
CA ALA A 226 55.12 3.82 -3.13
C ALA A 226 54.64 4.65 -1.93
N PHE A 227 55.28 5.80 -1.71
CA PHE A 227 54.79 6.81 -0.79
C PHE A 227 53.73 7.65 -1.50
N ILE A 228 52.52 7.67 -0.94
CA ILE A 228 51.37 8.41 -1.47
C ILE A 228 51.24 9.72 -0.70
N LYS A 229 51.19 10.85 -1.41
CA LYS A 229 50.80 12.13 -0.83
C LYS A 229 49.28 12.23 -0.91
N VAL A 230 48.63 12.29 0.24
CA VAL A 230 47.18 12.53 0.35
C VAL A 230 46.95 14.04 0.20
N ILE A 231 45.98 14.42 -0.64
CA ILE A 231 45.46 15.79 -0.71
C ILE A 231 44.38 15.96 0.34
#